data_AF-A0A3Q1LKN9-F1
#
_entry.id   AF-A0A3Q1LKN9-F1
#
_cell.length_a   1.000
_cell.length_b   1.000
_cell.length_c   1.000
_cell.angle_alpha   90.00
_cell.angle_beta   90.00
_cell.angle_gamma   90.00
#
_symmetry.space_group_name_H-M   'P 1'
#
loop_
_entity.id
_entity.type
_entity.pdbx_description
1 polymer ?
#
loop_
_entity_poly.entity_id
_entity_poly.type
_entity_poly.pdbx_seq_one_letter_code
_entity_poly.pdbx_strand_id
1 'polypeptide(L)'
;MKTSLNKELVRKKEFLVVEDLDMTLVIIFPDTCFCSSCRMMGILCRGSRRVPSDLTAEERQELENIRRRKQELLADIQRLKDEIAEVANEIENLGSTEERKNMQRNKQVAMGRKKFNMDPKKGIQFLIENDLLKNTCEDIAQFLYKGEGLNKTAIGDYLGERDEFNIQVLHAFVELHEFTDLNLVQALRQFLWSFRLPGEAQKIDRMMEAFAQRYCQCNHGVFQSTDTCYVLSFAIIMLNTSLHNPNVKDKPTVERFIAMNRGINDGGDLPEELLRNLYESIKNEPFKIPEDDGNDLTHTFFNPDREGWLLKLGGRVKTWKRRWFILTDNCLYYFEYTTDKEPRGIIPLENLSIREVEDSKKPNCFELYIPDNKDQVIKACKTEADGRVVEGNHTVYRISAPTPEEKEDWIKCIKAAISRDPFYEMLAARKKKVSSTKRH
;
A
#
# COMPACT_ATOMS: atom_id res chain seq x y z
N MET A 1 -56.63 -30.41 -21.67
CA MET A 1 -55.95 -30.70 -22.96
C MET A 1 -55.22 -29.42 -23.36
N LYS A 2 -53.88 -29.43 -23.33
CA LYS A 2 -53.01 -29.38 -24.52
C LYS A 2 -53.22 -28.06 -25.29
N THR A 3 -52.23 -27.23 -25.55
CA THR A 3 -50.87 -27.52 -26.06
C THR A 3 -50.10 -26.19 -26.02
N SER A 4 -48.90 -26.13 -25.44
CA SER A 4 -47.60 -26.29 -26.12
C SER A 4 -47.13 -25.07 -26.93
N LEU A 5 -46.05 -24.46 -26.44
CA LEU A 5 -44.95 -23.88 -27.21
C LEU A 5 -43.70 -24.02 -26.32
N ASN A 6 -42.99 -25.13 -26.42
CA ASN A 6 -41.72 -25.27 -27.14
C ASN A 6 -40.69 -24.17 -26.82
N LYS A 7 -39.64 -24.52 -26.06
CA LYS A 7 -38.25 -24.28 -26.48
C LYS A 7 -37.26 -25.14 -25.68
N GLU A 8 -36.76 -26.11 -26.42
CA GLU A 8 -35.55 -26.89 -26.28
C GLU A 8 -34.30 -26.08 -25.87
N LEU A 9 -33.48 -26.78 -25.08
CA LEU A 9 -32.02 -26.86 -25.17
C LEU A 9 -31.14 -25.75 -24.53
N VAL A 10 -30.37 -26.19 -23.53
CA VAL A 10 -28.88 -26.07 -23.42
C VAL A 10 -28.38 -25.49 -22.08
N ARG A 11 -27.83 -26.41 -21.27
CA ARG A 11 -26.62 -26.31 -20.43
C ARG A 11 -26.60 -25.34 -19.23
N LYS A 12 -26.40 -25.90 -18.03
CA LYS A 12 -25.13 -25.93 -17.24
C LYS A 12 -25.46 -26.02 -15.73
N LYS A 13 -24.73 -26.93 -15.05
CA LYS A 13 -24.20 -26.87 -13.67
C LYS A 13 -25.17 -26.50 -12.53
N GLU A 14 -25.48 -27.44 -11.64
CA GLU A 14 -24.78 -27.66 -10.35
C GLU A 14 -24.78 -26.42 -9.43
N PHE A 15 -25.56 -26.44 -8.35
CA PHE A 15 -25.07 -26.72 -6.98
C PHE A 15 -26.23 -26.62 -5.97
N LEU A 16 -26.29 -27.64 -5.10
CA LEU A 16 -26.71 -27.69 -3.68
C LEU A 16 -27.61 -26.58 -3.11
N VAL A 17 -28.76 -27.00 -2.59
CA VAL A 17 -29.25 -26.56 -1.28
C VAL A 17 -29.46 -27.82 -0.44
N VAL A 18 -28.66 -27.93 0.61
CA VAL A 18 -28.85 -28.86 1.74
C VAL A 18 -29.75 -28.13 2.72
N GLU A 19 -30.92 -28.68 3.02
CA GLU A 19 -31.58 -28.44 4.29
C GLU A 19 -32.15 -29.76 4.81
N ASP A 20 -31.60 -30.17 5.96
CA ASP A 20 -32.23 -30.86 7.08
C ASP A 20 -33.25 -31.96 6.79
N LEU A 21 -32.79 -33.22 6.86
CA LEU A 21 -33.63 -34.33 7.29
C LEU A 21 -32.79 -35.31 8.14
N ASP A 22 -33.21 -35.45 9.40
CA ASP A 22 -32.89 -36.54 10.33
C ASP A 22 -32.86 -37.90 9.61
N MET A 23 -31.67 -38.39 9.29
CA MET A 23 -31.50 -39.80 8.94
C MET A 23 -31.50 -40.63 10.23
N THR A 24 -32.71 -40.99 10.65
CA THR A 24 -32.91 -42.19 11.45
C THR A 24 -32.37 -43.36 10.64
N LEU A 25 -31.18 -43.84 11.00
CA LEU A 25 -30.58 -45.05 10.46
C LEU A 25 -31.55 -46.22 10.77
N VAL A 26 -32.40 -46.58 9.82
CA VAL A 26 -33.21 -47.78 9.92
C VAL A 26 -32.26 -48.96 9.77
N ILE A 27 -31.73 -49.42 10.90
CA ILE A 27 -31.06 -50.71 11.02
C ILE A 27 -32.12 -51.76 10.73
N ILE A 28 -32.21 -52.20 9.46
CA ILE A 28 -33.01 -53.35 9.09
C ILE A 28 -32.28 -54.59 9.62
N PHE A 29 -32.65 -55.02 10.83
CA PHE A 29 -32.34 -56.35 11.32
C PHE A 29 -33.01 -57.38 10.40
N PRO A 30 -32.28 -58.36 9.84
CA PRO A 30 -32.79 -59.18 8.74
C PRO A 30 -33.80 -60.27 9.15
N ASP A 31 -34.41 -60.22 10.34
CA ASP A 31 -35.25 -61.32 10.87
C ASP A 31 -36.59 -60.90 11.52
N THR A 32 -37.16 -59.74 11.18
CA THR A 32 -38.53 -59.38 11.65
C THR A 32 -39.53 -59.24 10.51
N CYS A 33 -40.44 -60.22 10.42
CA CYS A 33 -41.60 -60.14 9.53
C CYS A 33 -42.67 -59.28 10.20
N PHE A 34 -42.92 -58.08 9.67
CA PHE A 34 -44.02 -57.22 10.12
C PHE A 34 -45.33 -57.63 9.43
N CYS A 35 -46.17 -58.39 10.13
CA CYS A 35 -47.60 -58.46 9.80
C CYS A 35 -48.30 -57.24 10.38
N SER A 36 -49.07 -56.53 9.55
CA SER A 36 -49.72 -55.25 9.84
C SER A 36 -50.86 -55.32 10.89
N SER A 37 -51.12 -56.47 11.52
CA SER A 37 -52.22 -56.63 12.49
C SER A 37 -51.80 -56.86 13.96
N CYS A 38 -50.50 -56.89 14.32
CA CYS A 38 -50.07 -57.22 15.69
C CYS A 38 -49.39 -56.07 16.45
N ARG A 39 -49.84 -54.82 16.28
CA ARG A 39 -49.28 -53.66 17.01
C ARG A 39 -49.79 -53.45 18.43
N MET A 40 -50.62 -54.34 18.97
CA MET A 40 -51.30 -54.08 20.24
C MET A 40 -51.45 -55.35 21.09
N MET A 41 -50.33 -55.96 21.45
CA MET A 41 -50.12 -56.74 22.69
C MET A 41 -48.74 -57.39 22.60
N GLY A 42 -47.84 -57.05 23.52
CA GLY A 42 -46.48 -57.57 23.57
C GLY A 42 -46.42 -59.08 23.82
N ILE A 43 -46.57 -59.86 22.76
CA ILE A 43 -46.37 -61.31 22.76
C ILE A 43 -45.29 -61.61 21.72
N LEU A 44 -44.12 -62.03 22.20
CA LEU A 44 -43.06 -62.61 21.38
C LEU A 44 -43.59 -63.86 20.69
N CYS A 45 -43.97 -63.73 19.42
CA CYS A 45 -44.34 -64.89 18.61
C CYS A 45 -43.06 -65.65 18.26
N ARG A 46 -42.75 -66.71 19.02
CA ARG A 46 -41.76 -67.73 18.63
C ARG A 46 -42.32 -68.52 17.43
N GLY A 47 -42.27 -67.92 16.25
CA GLY A 47 -42.56 -68.58 14.98
C GLY A 47 -41.45 -69.58 14.66
N SER A 48 -41.67 -70.84 15.01
CA SER A 48 -40.88 -71.98 14.51
C SER A 48 -40.76 -71.87 12.98
N ARG A 49 -39.54 -71.69 12.45
CA ARG A 49 -39.23 -71.81 11.02
C ARG A 49 -39.44 -73.28 10.60
N ARG A 50 -40.69 -73.69 10.38
CA ARG A 50 -40.98 -74.96 9.71
C ARG A 50 -40.85 -74.74 8.20
N VAL A 51 -39.87 -75.42 7.61
CA VAL A 51 -39.79 -75.64 6.17
C VAL A 51 -41.06 -76.41 5.76
N PRO A 52 -41.76 -76.03 4.66
CA PRO A 52 -42.91 -76.79 4.17
C PRO A 52 -42.52 -78.26 3.96
N SER A 53 -43.35 -79.19 4.43
CA SER A 53 -43.02 -80.64 4.48
C SER A 53 -42.93 -81.32 3.11
N ASP A 54 -43.33 -80.62 2.04
CA ASP A 54 -43.63 -81.24 0.74
C ASP A 54 -42.64 -80.81 -0.37
N LEU A 55 -41.41 -80.42 -0.01
CA LEU A 55 -40.36 -80.13 -0.99
C LEU A 55 -39.77 -81.44 -1.53
N THR A 56 -39.70 -81.54 -2.86
CA THR A 56 -38.97 -82.61 -3.57
C THR A 56 -37.47 -82.56 -3.25
N ALA A 57 -36.74 -83.66 -3.50
CA ALA A 57 -35.31 -83.72 -3.20
C ALA A 57 -34.50 -82.63 -3.95
N GLU A 58 -34.90 -82.31 -5.19
CA GLU A 58 -34.29 -81.24 -6.00
C GLU A 58 -34.56 -79.86 -5.40
N GLU A 59 -35.79 -79.55 -4.98
CA GLU A 59 -36.13 -78.27 -4.36
C GLU A 59 -35.44 -78.07 -3.00
N ARG A 60 -35.23 -79.15 -2.22
CA ARG A 60 -34.45 -79.09 -0.98
C ARG A 60 -32.99 -78.73 -1.25
N GLN A 61 -32.38 -79.34 -2.27
CA GLN A 61 -31.01 -79.05 -2.67
C GLN A 61 -30.86 -77.61 -3.19
N GLU A 62 -31.83 -77.12 -3.95
CA GLU A 62 -31.85 -75.75 -4.45
C GLU A 62 -32.03 -74.72 -3.32
N LEU A 63 -32.92 -75.00 -2.36
CA LEU A 63 -33.08 -74.18 -1.16
C LEU A 63 -31.79 -74.11 -0.32
N GLU A 64 -31.05 -75.21 -0.23
CA GLU A 64 -29.75 -75.27 0.44
C GLU A 64 -28.70 -74.43 -0.31
N ASN A 65 -28.66 -74.51 -1.63
CA ASN A 65 -27.79 -73.69 -2.46
C ASN A 65 -28.12 -72.19 -2.33
N ILE A 66 -29.40 -71.83 -2.31
CA ILE A 66 -29.87 -70.44 -2.10
C ILE A 66 -29.47 -69.95 -0.71
N ARG A 67 -29.61 -70.80 0.33
CA ARG A 67 -29.20 -70.46 1.70
C ARG A 67 -27.69 -70.24 1.82
N ARG A 68 -26.89 -71.10 1.18
CA ARG A 68 -25.42 -70.95 1.12
C ARG A 68 -25.06 -69.64 0.44
N ARG A 69 -25.64 -69.36 -0.72
CA ARG A 69 -25.38 -68.13 -1.48
C ARG A 69 -25.84 -66.87 -0.75
N LYS A 70 -26.94 -66.95 0.00
CA LYS A 70 -27.39 -65.88 0.90
C LYS A 70 -26.38 -65.64 2.03
N GLN A 71 -25.80 -66.69 2.62
CA GLN A 71 -24.75 -66.53 3.64
C GLN A 71 -23.48 -65.91 3.06
N GLU A 72 -23.06 -66.32 1.87
CA GLU A 72 -21.92 -65.72 1.15
C GLU A 72 -22.16 -64.22 0.90
N LEU A 73 -23.33 -63.87 0.34
CA LEU A 73 -23.69 -62.47 0.09
C LEU A 73 -23.77 -61.63 1.38
N LEU A 74 -24.27 -62.20 2.48
CA LEU A 74 -24.30 -61.50 3.76
C LEU A 74 -22.89 -61.27 4.33
N ALA A 75 -21.99 -62.23 4.15
CA ALA A 75 -20.59 -62.08 4.52
C ALA A 75 -19.89 -61.01 3.68
N ASP A 76 -20.17 -60.95 2.37
CA ASP A 76 -19.64 -59.93 1.48
C ASP A 76 -20.19 -58.53 1.80
N ILE A 77 -21.49 -58.40 2.08
CA ILE A 77 -22.08 -57.14 2.53
C ILE A 77 -21.43 -56.67 3.83
N GLN A 78 -21.16 -57.57 4.78
CA GLN A 78 -20.50 -57.19 6.03
C GLN A 78 -19.08 -56.71 5.76
N ARG A 79 -18.33 -57.40 4.90
CA ARG A 79 -16.98 -56.99 4.49
C ARG A 79 -16.95 -55.60 3.87
N LEU A 80 -17.86 -55.35 2.92
CA LEU A 80 -17.99 -54.04 2.27
C LEU A 80 -18.38 -52.94 3.25
N LYS A 81 -19.21 -53.24 4.26
CA LYS A 81 -19.54 -52.27 5.32
C LYS A 81 -18.32 -51.92 6.16
N ASP A 82 -17.50 -52.92 6.49
CA ASP A 82 -16.29 -52.72 7.29
C ASP A 82 -15.26 -51.89 6.48
N GLU A 83 -15.10 -52.17 5.18
CA GLU A 83 -14.25 -51.38 4.27
C GLU A 83 -14.74 -49.93 4.13
N ILE A 84 -16.05 -49.71 3.97
CA ILE A 84 -16.62 -48.35 3.90
C ILE A 84 -16.38 -47.58 5.22
N ALA A 85 -16.51 -48.26 6.36
CA ALA A 85 -16.26 -47.64 7.67
C ALA A 85 -14.78 -47.28 7.87
N GLU A 86 -13.86 -48.10 7.37
CA GLU A 86 -12.42 -47.82 7.39
C GLU A 86 -12.08 -46.60 6.51
N VAL A 87 -12.56 -46.58 5.27
CA VAL A 87 -12.37 -45.45 4.35
C VAL A 87 -12.97 -44.15 4.90
N ALA A 88 -14.15 -44.20 5.53
CA ALA A 88 -14.76 -43.04 6.15
C ALA A 88 -13.89 -42.46 7.29
N ASN A 89 -13.32 -43.33 8.15
CA ASN A 89 -12.41 -42.92 9.21
C ASN A 89 -11.10 -42.33 8.67
N GLU A 90 -10.56 -42.86 7.56
CA GLU A 90 -9.38 -42.29 6.91
C GLU A 90 -9.65 -40.89 6.35
N ILE A 91 -10.81 -40.67 5.73
CA ILE A 91 -11.23 -39.37 5.20
C ILE A 91 -11.36 -38.33 6.33
N GLU A 92 -11.99 -38.68 7.45
CA GLU A 92 -12.11 -37.79 8.62
C GLU A 92 -10.74 -37.46 9.25
N ASN A 93 -9.86 -38.46 9.35
CA ASN A 93 -8.50 -38.26 9.87
C ASN A 93 -7.63 -37.40 8.95
N LEU A 94 -7.75 -37.56 7.63
CA LEU A 94 -7.08 -36.71 6.65
C LEU A 94 -7.57 -35.26 6.73
N GLY A 95 -8.89 -35.04 6.80
CA GLY A 95 -9.50 -33.71 6.93
C GLY A 95 -9.04 -32.97 8.18
N SER A 96 -9.05 -33.63 9.34
CA SER A 96 -8.58 -33.02 10.60
C SER A 96 -7.07 -32.71 10.61
N THR A 97 -6.28 -33.49 9.88
CA THR A 97 -4.83 -33.28 9.73
C THR A 97 -4.53 -32.12 8.79
N GLU A 98 -5.26 -31.98 7.69
CA GLU A 98 -5.16 -30.84 6.78
C GLU A 98 -5.58 -29.53 7.43
N GLU A 99 -6.67 -29.53 8.21
CA GLU A 99 -7.12 -28.34 8.95
C GLU A 99 -6.08 -27.86 9.98
N ARG A 100 -5.47 -28.77 10.74
CA ARG A 100 -4.39 -28.42 11.69
C ARG A 100 -3.17 -27.85 10.97
N LYS A 101 -2.75 -28.46 9.85
CA LYS A 101 -1.64 -27.98 9.03
C LYS A 101 -1.91 -26.59 8.45
N ASN A 102 -3.12 -26.37 7.93
CA ASN A 102 -3.53 -25.06 7.42
C ASN A 102 -3.58 -24.00 8.52
N MET A 103 -4.11 -24.33 9.71
CA MET A 103 -4.12 -23.40 10.84
C MET A 103 -2.69 -23.04 11.29
N GLN A 104 -1.78 -24.01 11.30
CA GLN A 104 -0.38 -23.78 11.63
C GLN A 104 0.32 -22.91 10.58
N ARG A 105 0.11 -23.20 9.29
CA ARG A 105 0.63 -22.40 8.17
C ARG A 105 0.14 -20.95 8.25
N ASN A 106 -1.16 -20.75 8.48
CA ASN A 106 -1.76 -19.41 8.61
C ASN A 106 -1.17 -18.63 9.80
N LYS A 107 -0.93 -19.28 10.94
CA LYS A 107 -0.26 -18.66 12.10
C LYS A 107 1.18 -18.24 11.77
N GLN A 108 1.93 -19.07 11.05
CA GLN A 108 3.30 -18.73 10.67
C GLN A 108 3.32 -17.58 9.65
N VAL A 109 2.40 -17.57 8.67
CA VAL A 109 2.25 -16.46 7.72
C VAL A 109 1.93 -15.15 8.45
N ALA A 110 0.99 -15.16 9.40
CA ALA A 110 0.65 -13.99 10.20
C ALA A 110 1.86 -13.48 11.02
N MET A 111 2.65 -14.40 11.60
CA MET A 111 3.88 -14.06 12.30
C MET A 111 4.94 -13.46 11.36
N GLY A 112 5.08 -14.00 10.15
CA GLY A 112 5.99 -13.48 9.13
C GLY A 112 5.62 -12.07 8.68
N ARG A 113 4.33 -11.80 8.46
CA ARG A 113 3.81 -10.45 8.17
C ARG A 113 4.11 -9.47 9.31
N LYS A 114 3.89 -9.88 10.57
CA LYS A 114 4.23 -9.04 11.74
C LYS A 114 5.73 -8.74 11.81
N LYS A 115 6.58 -9.72 11.54
CA LYS A 115 8.04 -9.53 11.48
C LYS A 115 8.42 -8.59 10.34
N PHE A 116 7.81 -8.72 9.17
CA PHE A 116 8.03 -7.81 8.03
C PHE A 116 7.70 -6.36 8.39
N ASN A 117 6.57 -6.13 9.05
CA ASN A 117 6.15 -4.78 9.44
C ASN A 117 7.09 -4.14 10.48
N MET A 118 7.90 -4.93 11.20
CA MET A 118 8.93 -4.43 12.12
C MET A 118 10.30 -4.28 11.45
N ASP A 119 10.66 -5.23 10.59
CA ASP A 119 11.93 -5.30 9.87
C ASP A 119 11.71 -6.10 8.57
N PRO A 120 11.58 -5.41 7.42
CA PRO A 120 11.23 -6.05 6.15
C PRO A 120 12.17 -7.19 5.75
N LYS A 121 13.48 -6.99 5.95
CA LYS A 121 14.51 -7.99 5.60
C LYS A 121 14.35 -9.24 6.46
N LYS A 122 14.19 -9.09 7.78
CA LYS A 122 13.98 -10.25 8.68
C LYS A 122 12.63 -10.93 8.45
N GLY A 123 11.59 -10.18 8.10
CA GLY A 123 10.28 -10.73 7.77
C GLY A 123 10.31 -11.64 6.55
N ILE A 124 10.93 -11.17 5.46
CA ILE A 124 11.13 -11.97 4.24
C ILE A 124 12.00 -13.19 4.53
N GLN A 125 13.11 -13.01 5.25
CA GLN A 125 13.99 -14.13 5.63
C GLN A 125 13.24 -15.21 6.43
N PHE A 126 12.41 -14.81 7.41
CA PHE A 126 11.60 -15.74 8.18
C PHE A 126 10.60 -16.51 7.30
N LEU A 127 9.94 -15.83 6.35
CA LEU A 127 8.99 -16.48 5.44
C LEU A 127 9.69 -17.48 4.51
N ILE A 128 10.92 -17.19 4.08
CA ILE A 128 11.74 -18.09 3.27
C ILE A 128 12.17 -19.32 4.08
N GLU A 129 12.72 -19.12 5.28
CA GLU A 129 13.20 -20.19 6.16
C GLU A 129 12.10 -21.16 6.62
N ASN A 130 10.83 -20.72 6.57
CA ASN A 130 9.67 -21.55 6.93
C ASN A 130 8.93 -22.12 5.70
N ASP A 131 9.51 -22.05 4.51
CA ASP A 131 8.91 -22.52 3.24
C ASP A 131 7.54 -21.89 2.93
N LEU A 132 7.35 -20.64 3.38
CA LEU A 132 6.13 -19.85 3.15
C LEU A 132 6.27 -18.90 1.96
N LEU A 133 7.50 -18.55 1.60
CA LEU A 133 7.84 -17.69 0.47
C LEU A 133 9.09 -18.23 -0.22
N LYS A 134 9.11 -18.23 -1.55
CA LYS A 134 10.30 -18.63 -2.31
C LYS A 134 11.29 -17.47 -2.35
N ASN A 135 12.59 -17.80 -2.36
CA ASN A 135 13.66 -16.80 -2.46
C ASN A 135 13.95 -16.42 -3.92
N THR A 136 12.95 -15.85 -4.60
CA THR A 136 13.05 -15.32 -5.97
C THR A 136 12.52 -13.88 -5.96
N CYS A 137 13.00 -13.03 -6.87
CA CYS A 137 12.55 -11.64 -6.91
C CYS A 137 11.07 -11.54 -7.30
N GLU A 138 10.58 -12.43 -8.16
CA GLU A 138 9.18 -12.47 -8.61
C GLU A 138 8.23 -12.90 -7.49
N ASP A 139 8.54 -13.96 -6.72
CA ASP A 139 7.67 -14.42 -5.64
C ASP A 139 7.61 -13.39 -4.50
N ILE A 140 8.74 -12.73 -4.19
CA ILE A 140 8.78 -11.65 -3.20
C ILE A 140 8.00 -10.43 -3.70
N ALA A 141 8.19 -10.01 -4.96
CA ALA A 141 7.44 -8.91 -5.55
C ALA A 141 5.93 -9.19 -5.52
N GLN A 142 5.51 -10.42 -5.85
CA GLN A 142 4.11 -10.83 -5.79
C GLN A 142 3.53 -10.82 -4.38
N PHE A 143 4.33 -11.20 -3.37
CA PHE A 143 3.97 -11.10 -1.96
C PHE A 143 3.77 -9.66 -1.53
N LEU A 144 4.70 -8.76 -1.88
CA LEU A 144 4.61 -7.33 -1.59
C LEU A 144 3.43 -6.68 -2.30
N TYR A 145 3.20 -7.02 -3.57
CA TYR A 145 2.11 -6.46 -4.38
C TYR A 145 0.72 -6.87 -3.85
N LYS A 146 0.56 -8.11 -3.38
CA LYS A 146 -0.67 -8.52 -2.70
C LYS A 146 -0.91 -7.73 -1.41
N GLY A 147 0.15 -7.37 -0.70
CA GLY A 147 0.11 -6.43 0.43
C GLY A 147 -0.77 -6.85 1.62
N GLU A 148 -1.23 -8.10 1.68
CA GLU A 148 -2.23 -8.52 2.65
C GLU A 148 -1.66 -8.53 4.07
N GLY A 149 -2.09 -7.59 4.93
CA GLY A 149 -1.58 -7.45 6.29
C GLY A 149 -0.16 -6.88 6.39
N LEU A 150 0.36 -6.29 5.31
CA LEU A 150 1.66 -5.64 5.27
C LEU A 150 1.51 -4.13 5.45
N ASN A 151 2.42 -3.55 6.23
CA ASN A 151 2.55 -2.11 6.35
C ASN A 151 3.14 -1.55 5.05
N LYS A 152 2.48 -0.54 4.47
CA LYS A 152 2.86 -0.02 3.14
C LYS A 152 4.10 0.87 3.16
N THR A 153 4.43 1.47 4.30
CA THR A 153 5.71 2.16 4.52
C THR A 153 6.86 1.15 4.51
N ALA A 154 6.69 0.03 5.22
CA ALA A 154 7.67 -1.06 5.22
C ALA A 154 7.91 -1.67 3.82
N ILE A 155 6.87 -1.73 2.97
CA ILE A 155 7.01 -2.11 1.55
C ILE A 155 7.88 -1.09 0.81
N GLY A 156 7.58 0.21 0.93
CA GLY A 156 8.34 1.27 0.29
C GLY A 156 9.80 1.31 0.72
N ASP A 157 10.06 1.12 2.01
CA ASP A 157 11.41 1.08 2.56
C ASP A 157 12.24 -0.05 1.96
N TYR A 158 11.66 -1.25 1.85
CA TYR A 158 12.31 -2.44 1.29
C TYR A 158 12.56 -2.30 -0.22
N LEU A 159 11.54 -1.86 -0.99
CA LEU A 159 11.67 -1.67 -2.44
C LEU A 159 12.64 -0.54 -2.78
N GLY A 160 12.74 0.46 -1.91
CA GLY A 160 13.63 1.60 -2.07
C GLY A 160 15.09 1.31 -1.76
N GLU A 161 15.47 0.16 -1.19
CA GLU A 161 16.86 -0.16 -0.85
C GLU A 161 17.78 -0.22 -2.09
N ARG A 162 19.08 -0.01 -1.86
CA ARG A 162 20.11 -0.02 -2.94
C ARG A 162 20.69 -1.39 -3.24
N ASP A 163 20.32 -2.40 -2.45
CA ASP A 163 20.86 -3.75 -2.60
C ASP A 163 20.39 -4.34 -3.93
N GLU A 164 21.27 -5.05 -4.64
CA GLU A 164 21.00 -5.54 -6.00
C GLU A 164 19.74 -6.43 -6.07
N PHE A 165 19.53 -7.26 -5.05
CA PHE A 165 18.34 -8.09 -4.93
C PHE A 165 17.06 -7.25 -4.74
N ASN A 166 17.10 -6.19 -3.93
CA ASN A 166 15.97 -5.28 -3.74
C ASN A 166 15.64 -4.53 -5.04
N ILE A 167 16.65 -4.15 -5.82
CA ILE A 167 16.46 -3.53 -7.14
C ILE A 167 15.75 -4.51 -8.10
N GLN A 168 16.15 -5.79 -8.13
CA GLN A 168 15.47 -6.81 -8.92
C GLN A 168 14.01 -7.01 -8.47
N VAL A 169 13.76 -7.04 -7.16
CA VAL A 169 12.39 -7.10 -6.61
C VAL A 169 11.57 -5.86 -7.00
N LEU A 170 12.15 -4.66 -6.99
CA LEU A 170 11.50 -3.43 -7.44
C LEU A 170 11.09 -3.51 -8.91
N HIS A 171 11.97 -4.01 -9.79
CA HIS A 171 11.65 -4.20 -11.20
C HIS A 171 10.50 -5.21 -11.39
N ALA A 172 10.57 -6.38 -10.73
CA ALA A 172 9.48 -7.35 -10.78
C ALA A 172 8.16 -6.78 -10.20
N PHE A 173 8.24 -5.94 -9.16
CA PHE A 173 7.08 -5.30 -8.55
C PHE A 173 6.41 -4.27 -9.47
N VAL A 174 7.18 -3.43 -10.19
CA VAL A 174 6.59 -2.51 -11.17
C VAL A 174 6.01 -3.25 -12.37
N GLU A 175 6.57 -4.40 -12.76
CA GLU A 175 6.04 -5.23 -13.85
C GLU A 175 4.65 -5.81 -13.54
N LEU A 176 4.33 -6.05 -12.27
CA LEU A 176 2.99 -6.46 -11.82
C LEU A 176 1.93 -5.35 -11.98
N HIS A 177 2.33 -4.11 -12.27
CA HIS A 177 1.39 -3.03 -12.55
C HIS A 177 1.09 -2.95 -14.06
N GLU A 178 -0.20 -2.98 -14.40
CA GLU A 178 -0.71 -2.88 -15.76
C GLU A 178 -1.01 -1.41 -16.12
N PHE A 179 -0.05 -0.74 -16.76
CA PHE A 179 -0.18 0.68 -17.14
C PHE A 179 -0.66 0.92 -18.57
N THR A 180 -0.91 -0.14 -19.35
CA THR A 180 -1.37 -0.03 -20.74
C THR A 180 -2.68 0.73 -20.80
N ASP A 181 -2.78 1.68 -21.74
CA ASP A 181 -3.96 2.54 -21.97
C ASP A 181 -4.35 3.44 -20.79
N LEU A 182 -3.52 3.53 -19.75
CA LEU A 182 -3.70 4.48 -18.65
C LEU A 182 -2.93 5.77 -18.91
N ASN A 183 -3.57 6.91 -18.61
CA ASN A 183 -2.83 8.17 -18.54
C ASN A 183 -1.89 8.20 -17.32
N LEU A 184 -0.94 9.13 -17.32
CA LEU A 184 0.10 9.17 -16.28
C LEU A 184 -0.46 9.34 -14.86
N VAL A 185 -1.54 10.10 -14.66
CA VAL A 185 -2.19 10.25 -13.35
C VAL A 185 -2.83 8.94 -12.90
N GLN A 186 -3.52 8.22 -13.80
CA GLN A 186 -4.14 6.93 -13.48
C GLN A 186 -3.09 5.87 -13.09
N ALA A 187 -1.99 5.80 -13.83
CA ALA A 187 -0.88 4.92 -13.52
C ALA A 187 -0.24 5.29 -12.16
N LEU A 188 -0.01 6.58 -11.89
CA LEU A 188 0.49 7.06 -10.59
C LEU A 188 -0.45 6.70 -9.44
N ARG A 189 -1.77 6.80 -9.63
CA ARG A 189 -2.75 6.41 -8.59
C ARG A 189 -2.64 4.93 -8.24
N GLN A 190 -2.54 4.05 -9.24
CA GLN A 190 -2.36 2.63 -8.99
C GLN A 190 -1.03 2.34 -8.30
N PHE A 191 0.05 2.95 -8.78
CA PHE A 191 1.38 2.73 -8.25
C PHE A 191 1.52 3.20 -6.79
N LEU A 192 1.09 4.43 -6.49
CA LEU A 192 1.14 5.02 -5.15
C LEU A 192 0.10 4.42 -4.18
N TRP A 193 -0.84 3.60 -4.67
CA TRP A 193 -1.72 2.83 -3.80
C TRP A 193 -1.04 1.58 -3.25
N SER A 194 -0.04 1.04 -3.94
CA SER A 194 0.58 -0.25 -3.59
C SER A 194 1.58 -0.16 -2.44
N PHE A 195 2.15 1.02 -2.17
CA PHE A 195 3.15 1.27 -1.13
C PHE A 195 3.14 2.75 -0.73
N ARG A 196 3.87 3.12 0.33
CA ARG A 196 4.17 4.53 0.63
C ARG A 196 5.57 4.90 0.18
N LEU A 197 5.73 6.05 -0.47
CA LEU A 197 7.05 6.54 -0.84
C LEU A 197 7.92 6.67 0.43
N PRO A 198 9.22 6.31 0.36
CA PRO A 198 10.16 6.52 1.45
C PRO A 198 10.54 8.01 1.57
N GLY A 199 11.07 8.42 2.73
CA GLY A 199 11.46 9.83 2.95
C GLY A 199 12.80 10.22 2.31
N GLU A 200 13.68 9.26 2.04
CA GLU A 200 15.01 9.53 1.49
C GLU A 200 14.98 9.73 -0.04
N ALA A 201 15.49 10.87 -0.50
CA ALA A 201 15.50 11.25 -1.92
C ALA A 201 16.07 10.16 -2.87
N GLN A 202 17.13 9.46 -2.44
CA GLN A 202 17.74 8.39 -3.24
C GLN A 202 16.83 7.17 -3.42
N LYS A 203 15.99 6.86 -2.42
CA LYS A 203 15.02 5.76 -2.51
C LYS A 203 13.85 6.17 -3.41
N ILE A 204 13.34 7.40 -3.25
CA ILE A 204 12.31 7.96 -4.12
C ILE A 204 12.75 7.95 -5.60
N ASP A 205 13.98 8.39 -5.89
CA ASP A 205 14.54 8.40 -7.25
C ASP A 205 14.51 7.02 -7.90
N ARG A 206 14.98 5.98 -7.20
CA ARG A 206 14.95 4.59 -7.70
C ARG A 206 13.53 4.13 -8.05
N MET A 207 12.58 4.38 -7.15
CA MET A 207 11.19 3.93 -7.34
C MET A 207 10.51 4.66 -8.50
N MET A 208 10.72 5.98 -8.60
CA MET A 208 10.11 6.80 -9.65
C MET A 208 10.78 6.58 -11.01
N GLU A 209 12.07 6.27 -11.05
CA GLU A 209 12.77 5.83 -12.27
C GLU A 209 12.19 4.51 -12.78
N ALA A 210 12.05 3.50 -11.91
CA ALA A 210 11.47 2.21 -12.28
C ALA A 210 10.02 2.36 -12.79
N PHE A 211 9.22 3.21 -12.13
CA PHE A 211 7.87 3.56 -12.58
C PHE A 211 7.87 4.21 -13.96
N ALA A 212 8.71 5.23 -14.19
CA ALA A 212 8.77 5.94 -15.46
C ALA A 212 9.18 5.02 -16.62
N GLN A 213 10.16 4.14 -16.38
CA GLN A 213 10.59 3.14 -17.35
C GLN A 213 9.43 2.21 -17.71
N ARG A 214 8.73 1.67 -16.71
CA ARG A 214 7.59 0.78 -16.93
C ARG A 214 6.44 1.47 -17.65
N TYR A 215 6.12 2.72 -17.28
CA TYR A 215 5.05 3.47 -17.93
C TYR A 215 5.33 3.68 -19.43
N CYS A 216 6.55 4.09 -19.79
CA CYS A 216 6.96 4.27 -21.18
C CYS A 216 6.96 2.96 -21.97
N GLN A 217 7.30 1.82 -21.35
CA GLN A 217 7.19 0.50 -21.98
C GLN A 217 5.74 0.08 -22.24
N CYS A 218 4.81 0.45 -21.36
CA CYS A 218 3.39 0.16 -21.58
C CYS A 218 2.74 1.13 -22.58
N ASN A 219 3.21 2.37 -22.67
CA ASN A 219 2.60 3.47 -23.42
C ASN A 219 3.60 4.08 -24.41
N HIS A 220 3.96 3.31 -25.45
CA HIS A 220 4.91 3.71 -26.46
C HIS A 220 4.47 4.98 -27.21
N GLY A 221 5.39 5.94 -27.34
CA GLY A 221 5.16 7.17 -28.12
C GLY A 221 4.46 8.30 -27.38
N VAL A 222 4.03 8.10 -26.12
CA VAL A 222 3.43 9.18 -25.31
C VAL A 222 4.49 10.21 -24.87
N PHE A 223 5.69 9.74 -24.50
CA PHE A 223 6.82 10.57 -24.09
C PHE A 223 8.05 10.24 -24.95
N GLN A 224 8.89 11.24 -25.26
CA GLN A 224 10.12 11.04 -26.02
C GLN A 224 11.19 10.29 -25.22
N SER A 225 11.21 10.49 -23.90
CA SER A 225 12.19 9.87 -23.00
C SER A 225 11.57 9.47 -21.66
N THR A 226 12.19 8.49 -21.00
CA THR A 226 11.89 8.14 -19.60
C THR A 226 12.07 9.36 -18.68
N ASP A 227 13.09 10.19 -18.94
CA ASP A 227 13.34 11.42 -18.19
C ASP A 227 12.15 12.39 -18.27
N THR A 228 11.48 12.50 -19.44
CA THR A 228 10.25 13.29 -19.59
C THR A 228 9.13 12.76 -18.68
N CYS A 229 8.88 11.44 -18.72
CA CYS A 229 7.86 10.80 -17.90
C CYS A 229 8.15 10.98 -16.40
N TYR A 230 9.41 10.80 -15.99
CA TYR A 230 9.87 10.98 -14.62
C TYR A 230 9.63 12.41 -14.12
N VAL A 231 10.12 13.42 -14.85
CA VAL A 231 9.98 14.83 -14.42
C VAL A 231 8.52 15.26 -14.40
N LEU A 232 7.72 14.83 -15.37
CA LEU A 232 6.29 15.13 -15.39
C LEU A 232 5.55 14.45 -14.24
N SER A 233 5.93 13.24 -13.85
CA SER A 233 5.37 12.55 -12.68
C SER A 233 5.56 13.36 -11.41
N PHE A 234 6.75 13.93 -11.18
CA PHE A 234 6.98 14.83 -10.06
C PHE A 234 6.19 16.14 -10.16
N ALA A 235 6.06 16.71 -11.36
CA ALA A 235 5.23 17.89 -11.56
C ALA A 235 3.76 17.62 -11.18
N ILE A 236 3.24 16.42 -11.48
CA ILE A 236 1.89 15.98 -11.10
C ILE A 236 1.78 15.80 -9.58
N ILE A 237 2.77 15.19 -8.94
CA ILE A 237 2.77 15.01 -7.48
C ILE A 237 2.83 16.39 -6.77
N MET A 238 3.67 17.31 -7.25
CA MET A 238 3.74 18.67 -6.72
C MET A 238 2.44 19.46 -6.97
N LEU A 239 1.78 19.21 -8.11
CA LEU A 239 0.46 19.78 -8.42
C LEU A 239 -0.59 19.30 -7.41
N ASN A 240 -0.59 18.03 -7.01
CA ASN A 240 -1.50 17.49 -6.00
C ASN A 240 -1.39 18.27 -4.69
N THR A 241 -0.17 18.45 -4.17
CA THR A 241 0.08 19.28 -2.99
C THR A 241 -0.43 20.70 -3.21
N SER A 242 -0.12 21.30 -4.36
CA SER A 242 -0.47 22.70 -4.65
C SER A 242 -1.98 22.95 -4.71
N LEU A 243 -2.76 21.98 -5.19
CA LEU A 243 -4.21 22.13 -5.33
C LEU A 243 -4.98 21.75 -4.06
N HIS A 244 -4.50 20.75 -3.32
CA HIS A 244 -5.27 20.10 -2.25
C HIS A 244 -4.77 20.37 -0.84
N ASN A 245 -3.51 20.82 -0.66
CA ASN A 245 -3.03 21.23 0.65
C ASN A 245 -3.67 22.58 1.05
N PRO A 246 -4.45 22.66 2.15
CA PRO A 246 -5.08 23.90 2.59
C PRO A 246 -4.08 25.03 2.90
N ASN A 247 -2.82 24.69 3.17
CA ASN A 247 -1.76 25.66 3.47
C ASN A 247 -1.24 26.38 2.22
N VAL A 248 -1.51 25.86 1.01
CA VAL A 248 -1.11 26.50 -0.25
C VAL A 248 -2.22 27.47 -0.68
N LYS A 249 -1.94 28.78 -0.53
CA LYS A 249 -2.89 29.85 -0.86
C LYS A 249 -2.97 30.13 -2.37
N ASP A 250 -1.85 29.99 -3.09
CA ASP A 250 -1.75 30.22 -4.53
C ASP A 250 -1.92 28.90 -5.30
N LYS A 251 -3.16 28.61 -5.70
CA LYS A 251 -3.47 27.38 -6.44
C LYS A 251 -3.19 27.62 -7.94
N PRO A 252 -2.27 26.87 -8.57
CA PRO A 252 -1.94 27.07 -9.97
C PRO A 252 -3.15 26.77 -10.85
N THR A 253 -3.43 27.63 -11.85
CA THR A 253 -4.42 27.35 -12.89
C THR A 253 -3.89 26.31 -13.88
N VAL A 254 -4.78 25.75 -14.72
CA VAL A 254 -4.38 24.81 -15.77
C VAL A 254 -3.43 25.45 -16.78
N GLU A 255 -3.64 26.72 -17.15
CA GLU A 255 -2.75 27.47 -18.04
C GLU A 255 -1.35 27.62 -17.43
N ARG A 256 -1.28 27.88 -16.10
CA ARG A 256 -0.01 27.94 -15.38
C ARG A 256 0.67 26.59 -15.35
N PHE A 257 -0.06 25.50 -15.12
CA PHE A 257 0.50 24.14 -15.15
C PHE A 257 1.04 23.77 -16.54
N ILE A 258 0.35 24.14 -17.62
CA ILE A 258 0.83 23.97 -19.00
C ILE A 258 2.12 24.78 -19.21
N ALA A 259 2.13 26.06 -18.82
CA ALA A 259 3.30 26.92 -18.96
C ALA A 259 4.52 26.42 -18.17
N MET A 260 4.31 25.88 -16.96
CA MET A 260 5.37 25.33 -16.10
C MET A 260 6.05 24.08 -16.67
N ASN A 261 5.39 23.38 -17.59
CA ASN A 261 5.88 22.15 -18.21
C ASN A 261 6.25 22.33 -19.69
N ARG A 262 6.42 23.57 -20.17
CA ARG A 262 6.97 23.82 -21.51
C ARG A 262 8.39 23.29 -21.66
N GLY A 263 8.71 22.71 -22.81
CA GLY A 263 10.02 22.15 -23.13
C GLY A 263 10.36 20.83 -22.41
N ILE A 264 9.41 20.24 -21.67
CA ILE A 264 9.67 19.03 -20.86
C ILE A 264 9.89 17.76 -21.69
N ASN A 265 9.47 17.74 -22.96
CA ASN A 265 9.55 16.58 -23.84
C ASN A 265 10.82 16.65 -24.71
N ASP A 266 11.99 16.46 -24.07
CA ASP A 266 13.33 16.61 -24.67
C ASP A 266 13.54 17.95 -25.41
N GLY A 267 13.07 19.03 -24.80
CA GLY A 267 13.16 20.39 -25.32
C GLY A 267 11.95 20.85 -26.15
N GLY A 268 11.03 19.93 -26.47
CA GLY A 268 9.71 20.21 -27.06
C GLY A 268 8.58 20.26 -26.03
N ASP A 269 7.40 20.69 -26.47
CA ASP A 269 6.20 20.76 -25.64
C ASP A 269 5.38 19.48 -25.73
N LEU A 270 4.72 19.10 -24.62
CA LEU A 270 3.69 18.06 -24.63
C LEU A 270 2.36 18.64 -25.16
N PRO A 271 1.46 17.80 -25.72
CA PRO A 271 0.14 18.24 -26.13
C PRO A 271 -0.61 18.95 -24.98
N GLU A 272 -1.15 20.14 -25.24
CA GLU A 272 -1.84 20.92 -24.20
C GLU A 272 -3.05 20.17 -23.63
N GLU A 273 -3.76 19.40 -24.48
CA GLU A 273 -4.89 18.57 -24.06
C GLU A 273 -4.47 17.47 -23.08
N LEU A 274 -3.30 16.84 -23.29
CA LEU A 274 -2.74 15.86 -22.36
C LEU A 274 -2.51 16.50 -20.99
N LEU A 275 -1.80 17.64 -20.95
CA LEU A 275 -1.51 18.35 -19.69
C LEU A 275 -2.78 18.84 -18.98
N ARG A 276 -3.78 19.30 -19.74
CA ARG A 276 -5.10 19.69 -19.22
C ARG A 276 -5.82 18.50 -18.59
N ASN A 277 -5.81 17.34 -19.23
CA ASN A 277 -6.44 16.12 -18.70
C ASN A 277 -5.77 15.65 -17.41
N LEU A 278 -4.44 15.71 -17.34
CA LEU A 278 -3.69 15.38 -16.12
C LEU A 278 -4.02 16.35 -14.98
N TYR A 279 -4.05 17.66 -15.26
CA TYR A 279 -4.39 18.69 -14.29
C TYR A 279 -5.81 18.52 -13.73
N GLU A 280 -6.81 18.38 -14.60
CA GLU A 280 -8.21 18.24 -14.16
C GLU A 280 -8.42 16.92 -13.40
N SER A 281 -7.73 15.83 -13.77
CA SER A 281 -7.78 14.58 -13.01
C SER A 281 -7.29 14.76 -11.57
N ILE A 282 -6.15 15.44 -11.35
CA ILE A 282 -5.66 15.73 -10.00
C ILE A 282 -6.61 16.69 -9.29
N LYS A 283 -7.03 17.78 -9.93
CA LYS A 283 -7.93 18.76 -9.33
C LYS A 283 -9.26 18.16 -8.86
N ASN A 284 -9.80 17.21 -9.61
CA ASN A 284 -11.07 16.54 -9.27
C ASN A 284 -10.91 15.53 -8.14
N GLU A 285 -9.80 14.80 -8.09
CA GLU A 285 -9.56 13.80 -7.05
C GLU A 285 -8.09 13.84 -6.60
N PRO A 286 -7.77 14.15 -5.33
CA PRO A 286 -6.39 14.05 -4.84
C PRO A 286 -5.87 12.62 -4.92
N PHE A 287 -4.54 12.43 -4.86
CA PHE A 287 -3.99 11.08 -4.66
C PHE A 287 -4.53 10.49 -3.35
N LYS A 288 -5.09 9.29 -3.42
CA LYS A 288 -5.50 8.53 -2.24
C LYS A 288 -4.31 7.73 -1.77
N ILE A 289 -3.83 8.03 -0.57
CA ILE A 289 -2.69 7.32 0.00
C ILE A 289 -3.21 6.37 1.06
N PRO A 290 -2.84 5.08 1.02
CA PRO A 290 -3.26 4.12 2.02
C PRO A 290 -2.83 4.58 3.42
N GLU A 291 -3.77 4.60 4.37
CA GLU A 291 -3.53 5.04 5.75
C GLU A 291 -2.69 4.02 6.52
N ASP A 292 -1.68 4.49 7.26
CA ASP A 292 -1.05 3.74 8.35
C ASP A 292 -0.60 4.67 9.50
N ASP A 293 -0.31 5.96 9.24
CA ASP A 293 0.10 6.91 10.31
C ASP A 293 -0.09 8.42 10.03
N GLY A 294 -0.73 8.82 8.92
CA GLY A 294 -0.98 10.25 8.63
C GLY A 294 0.23 11.08 8.20
N ASN A 295 1.45 10.52 8.17
CA ASN A 295 2.66 11.18 7.69
C ASN A 295 2.90 10.86 6.20
N ASP A 296 2.08 11.44 5.31
CA ASP A 296 2.11 11.10 3.89
C ASP A 296 2.88 12.10 3.01
N LEU A 297 3.90 11.67 2.26
CA LEU A 297 4.66 12.47 1.28
C LEU A 297 3.82 13.23 0.23
N THR A 298 2.65 12.76 -0.20
CA THR A 298 1.83 13.55 -1.16
C THR A 298 1.06 14.71 -0.53
N HIS A 299 0.91 14.68 0.80
CA HIS A 299 0.51 15.84 1.60
C HIS A 299 1.71 16.55 2.26
N THR A 300 2.86 15.87 2.33
CA THR A 300 4.08 16.20 3.10
C THR A 300 5.28 16.43 2.17
N PHE A 301 5.07 17.09 1.02
CA PHE A 301 6.16 17.90 0.43
C PHE A 301 6.67 18.96 1.43
N PHE A 302 5.95 19.17 2.54
CA PHE A 302 6.37 19.89 3.72
C PHE A 302 6.67 18.93 4.89
N ASN A 303 7.70 18.09 4.80
CA ASN A 303 8.34 17.59 6.03
C ASN A 303 9.32 18.69 6.45
N PRO A 304 9.20 19.30 7.64
CA PRO A 304 10.17 20.31 8.00
C PRO A 304 11.54 19.67 8.18
N ASP A 305 12.52 20.17 7.42
CA ASP A 305 13.95 19.86 7.61
C ASP A 305 14.34 20.05 9.07
N ARG A 306 13.66 21.00 9.76
CA ARG A 306 13.69 21.14 11.20
C ARG A 306 12.52 21.95 11.74
N GLU A 307 12.09 21.62 12.96
CA GLU A 307 11.23 22.47 13.77
C GLU A 307 11.75 22.59 15.21
N GLY A 308 11.34 23.65 15.91
CA GLY A 308 11.80 23.90 17.28
C GLY A 308 11.59 25.32 17.78
N TRP A 309 11.75 25.51 19.10
CA TRP A 309 11.62 26.82 19.73
C TRP A 309 12.91 27.63 19.64
N LEU A 310 12.83 28.85 19.12
CA LEU A 310 13.94 29.80 19.12
C LEU A 310 13.50 31.18 19.62
N LEU A 311 14.49 31.98 20.03
CA LEU A 311 14.31 33.39 20.29
C LEU A 311 14.77 34.19 19.07
N LYS A 312 13.98 35.17 18.63
CA LYS A 312 14.35 36.07 17.52
C LYS A 312 14.34 37.53 17.95
N LEU A 313 15.25 38.32 17.40
CA LEU A 313 15.27 39.76 17.57
C LEU A 313 14.30 40.45 16.59
N GLY A 314 13.62 41.50 17.05
CA GLY A 314 12.77 42.34 16.20
C GLY A 314 13.58 43.22 15.23
N GLY A 315 12.91 43.72 14.19
CA GLY A 315 13.51 44.47 13.08
C GLY A 315 13.76 45.92 13.46
N ARG A 316 12.75 46.78 13.29
CA ARG A 316 12.78 48.19 13.76
C ARG A 316 12.89 48.29 15.28
N VAL A 317 12.05 47.55 15.99
CA VAL A 317 12.05 47.51 17.46
C VAL A 317 12.83 46.28 17.91
N LYS A 318 13.95 46.48 18.60
CA LYS A 318 14.90 45.42 19.01
C LYS A 318 14.46 44.68 20.28
N THR A 319 13.30 44.02 20.21
CA THR A 319 12.80 43.15 21.28
C THR A 319 12.97 41.68 20.93
N TRP A 320 13.38 40.86 21.89
CA TRP A 320 13.44 39.40 21.75
C TRP A 320 12.06 38.77 21.92
N LYS A 321 11.72 37.81 21.05
CA LYS A 321 10.44 37.07 21.07
C LYS A 321 10.68 35.59 20.88
N ARG A 322 10.05 34.75 21.69
CA ARG A 322 10.04 33.28 21.54
C ARG A 322 9.04 32.90 20.47
N ARG A 323 9.45 32.09 19.50
CA ARG A 323 8.63 31.65 18.38
C ARG A 323 8.92 30.19 18.07
N TRP A 324 7.90 29.47 17.63
CA TRP A 324 8.07 28.13 17.09
C TRP A 324 8.50 28.28 15.64
N PHE A 325 9.67 27.75 15.31
CA PHE A 325 10.24 27.82 13.96
C PHE A 325 10.03 26.51 13.24
N ILE A 326 9.74 26.62 11.95
CA ILE A 326 9.62 25.50 11.03
C ILE A 326 10.46 25.87 9.80
N LEU A 327 11.44 25.03 9.46
CA LEU A 327 12.26 25.13 8.26
C LEU A 327 11.73 24.12 7.25
N THR A 328 11.27 24.59 6.11
CA THR A 328 10.76 23.74 5.01
C THR A 328 10.76 24.57 3.73
N ASP A 329 10.91 23.93 2.56
CA ASP A 329 10.83 24.58 1.24
C ASP A 329 11.70 25.85 1.11
N ASN A 330 12.95 25.77 1.57
CA ASN A 330 13.91 26.88 1.55
C ASN A 330 13.39 28.16 2.23
N CYS A 331 12.39 28.02 3.11
CA CYS A 331 11.77 29.09 3.86
C CYS A 331 11.83 28.79 5.35
N LEU A 332 12.06 29.84 6.13
CA LEU A 332 12.00 29.77 7.57
C LEU A 332 10.72 30.46 8.06
N TYR A 333 9.78 29.65 8.53
CA TYR A 333 8.50 30.07 9.09
C TYR A 333 8.64 30.22 10.59
N TYR A 334 7.91 31.18 11.17
CA TYR A 334 7.83 31.29 12.62
C TYR A 334 6.42 31.63 13.10
N PHE A 335 5.99 30.97 14.17
CA PHE A 335 4.66 31.01 14.75
C PHE A 335 4.71 31.52 16.18
N GLU A 336 3.60 32.09 16.68
CA GLU A 336 3.51 32.48 18.08
C GLU A 336 3.34 31.25 18.98
N TYR A 337 2.51 30.30 18.55
CA TYR A 337 2.24 29.02 19.19
C TYR A 337 2.39 27.85 18.20
N THR A 338 2.63 26.65 18.72
CA THR A 338 2.74 25.41 17.91
C THR A 338 1.41 25.00 17.26
N THR A 339 0.29 25.48 17.80
CA THR A 339 -1.07 25.20 17.30
C THR A 339 -1.56 26.21 16.28
N ASP A 340 -0.76 27.25 15.98
CA ASP A 340 -1.14 28.31 15.04
C ASP A 340 -1.18 27.76 13.62
N LYS A 341 -2.28 28.03 12.91
CA LYS A 341 -2.45 27.62 11.50
C LYS A 341 -1.77 28.57 10.52
N GLU A 342 -1.54 29.82 10.92
CA GLU A 342 -0.90 30.83 10.08
C GLU A 342 0.41 31.33 10.70
N PRO A 343 1.49 31.45 9.91
CA PRO A 343 2.77 31.92 10.43
C PRO A 343 2.70 33.40 10.79
N ARG A 344 3.38 33.77 11.87
CA ARG A 344 3.60 35.20 12.21
C ARG A 344 4.57 35.86 11.23
N GLY A 345 5.43 35.09 10.58
CA GLY A 345 6.20 35.56 9.44
C GLY A 345 6.93 34.46 8.71
N ILE A 346 7.36 34.81 7.50
CA ILE A 346 7.98 33.92 6.52
C ILE A 346 9.25 34.60 6.03
N ILE A 347 10.36 33.87 6.10
CA ILE A 347 11.69 34.33 5.66
C ILE A 347 12.18 33.38 4.56
N PRO A 348 12.03 33.75 3.28
CA PRO A 348 12.71 33.08 2.19
C PRO A 348 14.23 33.08 2.43
N LEU A 349 14.87 31.92 2.29
CA LEU A 349 16.30 31.76 2.51
C LEU A 349 17.14 32.01 1.24
N GLU A 350 16.49 32.32 0.12
CA GLU A 350 17.15 32.67 -1.14
C GLU A 350 18.12 33.83 -0.96
N ASN A 351 19.36 33.65 -1.44
CA ASN A 351 20.43 34.66 -1.38
C ASN A 351 20.82 35.11 0.04
N LEU A 352 20.44 34.34 1.06
CA LEU A 352 20.91 34.55 2.43
C LEU A 352 22.08 33.62 2.75
N SER A 353 22.94 34.11 3.63
CA SER A 353 23.96 33.32 4.30
C SER A 353 23.75 33.39 5.80
N ILE A 354 24.41 32.47 6.51
CA ILE A 354 24.33 32.35 7.96
C ILE A 354 25.72 32.47 8.60
N ARG A 355 25.79 33.22 9.70
CA ARG A 355 27.01 33.39 10.50
C ARG A 355 26.70 33.32 11.99
N GLU A 356 27.67 32.88 12.77
CA GLU A 356 27.59 32.93 14.23
C GLU A 356 27.90 34.34 14.73
N VAL A 357 27.24 34.75 15.82
CA VAL A 357 27.46 36.06 16.44
C VAL A 357 27.37 35.97 17.96
N GLU A 358 28.10 36.83 18.65
CA GLU A 358 27.91 37.04 20.08
C GLU A 358 26.84 38.11 20.35
N ASP A 359 26.06 37.92 21.41
CA ASP A 359 25.08 38.89 21.88
C ASP A 359 25.21 39.05 23.40
N SER A 360 25.20 40.29 23.89
CA SER A 360 25.38 40.59 25.31
C SER A 360 24.24 40.10 26.19
N LYS A 361 23.08 39.78 25.61
CA LYS A 361 21.86 39.41 26.35
C LYS A 361 21.36 38.01 26.08
N LYS A 362 21.85 37.31 25.06
CA LYS A 362 21.33 36.00 24.65
C LYS A 362 22.45 35.04 24.22
N PRO A 363 22.45 33.80 24.72
CA PRO A 363 23.43 32.82 24.33
C PRO A 363 23.13 32.26 22.93
N ASN A 364 24.10 31.54 22.38
CA ASN A 364 23.93 30.68 21.20
C ASN A 364 23.31 31.41 19.99
N CYS A 365 23.84 32.60 19.66
CA CYS A 365 23.27 33.44 18.62
C CYS A 365 23.87 33.18 17.23
N PHE A 366 23.02 33.32 16.21
CA PHE A 366 23.41 33.35 14.80
C PHE A 366 22.57 34.36 14.04
N GLU A 367 23.04 34.75 12.85
CA GLU A 367 22.38 35.72 11.97
C GLU A 367 22.19 35.18 10.57
N LEU A 368 20.98 35.40 10.02
CA LEU A 368 20.74 35.37 8.58
C LEU A 368 20.98 36.77 8.01
N TYR A 369 21.77 36.85 6.95
CA TYR A 369 22.18 38.11 6.32
C TYR A 369 22.43 37.94 4.81
N ILE A 370 22.38 39.05 4.07
CA ILE A 370 22.77 39.09 2.65
C ILE A 370 24.29 39.33 2.57
N PRO A 371 25.09 38.43 1.96
CA PRO A 371 26.56 38.55 1.91
C PRO A 371 27.06 39.84 1.26
N ASP A 372 26.47 40.18 0.13
CA ASP A 372 26.97 41.21 -0.78
C ASP A 372 26.30 42.58 -0.59
N ASN A 373 25.35 42.69 0.35
CA ASN A 373 24.65 43.95 0.60
C ASN A 373 24.13 44.04 2.04
N LYS A 374 24.93 44.65 2.93
CA LYS A 374 24.65 44.71 4.38
C LYS A 374 23.50 45.64 4.78
N ASP A 375 23.18 46.62 3.94
CA ASP A 375 22.14 47.63 4.22
C ASP A 375 20.80 47.27 3.58
N GLN A 376 20.77 46.24 2.72
CA GLN A 376 19.55 45.78 2.08
C GLN A 376 18.64 45.07 3.08
N VAL A 377 17.36 45.42 3.03
CA VAL A 377 16.31 44.74 3.79
C VAL A 377 16.09 43.35 3.18
N ILE A 378 16.13 42.33 4.02
CA ILE A 378 15.81 40.94 3.66
C ILE A 378 14.33 40.88 3.28
N LYS A 379 14.05 40.40 2.08
CA LYS A 379 12.68 40.17 1.60
C LYS A 379 12.03 39.10 2.48
N ALA A 380 11.04 39.51 3.26
CA ALA A 380 10.28 38.65 4.17
C ALA A 380 8.92 39.29 4.42
N CYS A 381 7.95 38.53 4.91
CA CYS A 381 6.66 39.07 5.33
C CYS A 381 6.34 38.69 6.78
N LYS A 382 5.54 39.53 7.45
CA LYS A 382 5.04 39.27 8.80
C LYS A 382 3.60 39.75 8.95
N THR A 383 2.88 39.16 9.89
CA THR A 383 1.52 39.58 10.25
C THR A 383 1.57 40.53 11.45
N GLU A 384 0.89 41.67 11.36
CA GLU A 384 0.71 42.59 12.49
C GLU A 384 -0.42 42.14 13.42
N ALA A 385 -0.59 42.81 14.57
CA ALA A 385 -1.59 42.41 15.56
C ALA A 385 -3.04 42.52 15.06
N ASP A 386 -3.26 43.31 14.01
CA ASP A 386 -4.56 43.49 13.34
C ASP A 386 -4.78 42.50 12.18
N GLY A 387 -3.87 41.54 11.97
CA GLY A 387 -3.98 40.52 10.93
C GLY A 387 -3.46 40.94 9.55
N ARG A 388 -3.00 42.19 9.36
CA ARG A 388 -2.44 42.62 8.07
C ARG A 388 -1.06 42.03 7.84
N VAL A 389 -0.82 41.55 6.62
CA VAL A 389 0.50 41.09 6.17
C VAL A 389 1.29 42.28 5.64
N VAL A 390 2.48 42.51 6.17
CA VAL A 390 3.39 43.60 5.79
C VAL A 390 4.80 43.07 5.54
N GLU A 391 5.59 43.81 4.78
CA GLU A 391 7.00 43.48 4.57
C GLU A 391 7.83 43.57 5.88
N GLY A 392 8.79 42.66 5.99
CA GLY A 392 9.81 42.66 7.02
C GLY A 392 10.67 43.93 6.97
N ASN A 393 11.26 44.29 8.11
CA ASN A 393 12.12 45.48 8.21
C ASN A 393 13.50 45.09 8.76
N HIS A 394 13.96 43.90 8.40
CA HIS A 394 15.17 43.29 8.91
C HIS A 394 16.26 43.37 7.85
N THR A 395 17.36 44.03 8.15
CA THR A 395 18.61 43.89 7.37
C THR A 395 19.36 42.61 7.75
N VAL A 396 19.17 42.14 8.99
CA VAL A 396 19.62 40.85 9.50
C VAL A 396 18.55 40.23 10.41
N TYR A 397 18.43 38.91 10.40
CA TYR A 397 17.65 38.16 11.39
C TYR A 397 18.59 37.53 12.41
N ARG A 398 18.69 38.14 13.60
CA ARG A 398 19.41 37.56 14.74
C ARG A 398 18.50 36.62 15.52
N ILE A 399 18.99 35.39 15.73
CA ILE A 399 18.26 34.27 16.33
C ILE A 399 19.15 33.65 17.42
N SER A 400 18.54 33.19 18.51
CA SER A 400 19.20 32.56 19.66
C SER A 400 18.54 31.21 19.95
N ALA A 401 19.36 30.16 20.04
CA ALA A 401 18.93 28.81 20.37
C ALA A 401 19.04 28.52 21.89
N PRO A 402 18.19 27.65 22.44
CA PRO A 402 18.25 27.22 23.83
C PRO A 402 19.61 26.62 24.23
N THR A 403 20.19 25.77 23.39
CA THR A 403 21.49 25.12 23.65
C THR A 403 22.51 25.31 22.52
N PRO A 404 23.81 25.14 22.78
CA PRO A 404 24.85 25.14 21.74
C PRO A 404 24.63 24.05 20.68
N GLU A 405 24.18 22.86 21.09
CA GLU A 405 23.90 21.74 20.19
C GLU A 405 22.74 22.09 19.25
N GLU A 406 21.66 22.66 19.80
CA GLU A 406 20.54 23.10 18.98
C GLU A 406 20.94 24.20 18.00
N LYS A 407 21.80 25.14 18.41
CA LYS A 407 22.37 26.18 17.54
C LYS A 407 23.12 25.56 16.37
N GLU A 408 24.04 24.64 16.64
CA GLU A 408 24.84 23.97 15.62
C GLU A 408 23.96 23.21 14.63
N ASP A 409 23.00 22.45 15.14
CA ASP A 409 22.04 21.75 14.30
C ASP A 409 21.21 22.74 13.46
N TRP A 410 20.90 23.94 13.96
CA TRP A 410 19.99 24.87 13.27
C TRP A 410 20.76 25.53 12.15
N ILE A 411 22.00 25.92 12.44
CA ILE A 411 22.95 26.39 11.44
C ILE A 411 23.18 25.31 10.38
N LYS A 412 23.36 24.06 10.77
CA LYS A 412 23.56 22.94 9.83
C LYS A 412 22.35 22.73 8.92
N CYS A 413 21.14 22.65 9.47
CA CYS A 413 19.91 22.49 8.68
C CYS A 413 19.66 23.70 7.78
N ILE A 414 19.86 24.93 8.27
CA ILE A 414 19.66 26.14 7.45
C ILE A 414 20.74 26.23 6.36
N LYS A 415 22.01 25.94 6.66
CA LYS A 415 23.06 25.85 5.63
C LYS A 415 22.73 24.79 4.59
N ALA A 416 22.22 23.64 5.02
CA ALA A 416 21.72 22.63 4.11
C ALA A 416 20.57 23.21 3.28
N ALA A 417 19.49 23.73 3.84
CA ALA A 417 18.39 24.32 3.06
C ALA A 417 18.83 25.49 2.15
N ILE A 418 19.92 26.20 2.46
CA ILE A 418 20.53 27.21 1.57
C ILE A 418 21.39 26.54 0.47
N SER A 419 22.08 25.42 0.77
CA SER A 419 23.02 24.72 -0.12
C SER A 419 22.45 23.49 -0.82
N ARG A 420 21.24 23.07 -0.48
CA ARG A 420 20.59 21.83 -0.89
C ARG A 420 19.16 22.17 -1.24
N ASP A 421 18.79 21.76 -2.43
CA ASP A 421 17.98 20.57 -2.41
C ASP A 421 18.60 19.55 -3.37
N PRO A 422 19.15 18.39 -2.94
CA PRO A 422 19.65 17.36 -3.84
C PRO A 422 18.54 16.80 -4.72
N PHE A 423 17.28 16.89 -4.29
CA PHE A 423 16.12 16.42 -5.03
C PHE A 423 15.70 17.43 -6.11
N TYR A 424 15.61 18.72 -5.82
CA TYR A 424 15.43 19.80 -6.81
C TYR A 424 16.70 20.00 -7.63
N GLU A 425 17.91 19.75 -7.12
CA GLU A 425 19.15 19.71 -7.90
C GLU A 425 19.16 18.50 -8.82
N MET A 426 18.68 17.33 -8.39
CA MET A 426 18.50 16.15 -9.23
C MET A 426 17.40 16.39 -10.28
N LEU A 427 16.26 16.94 -9.90
CA LEU A 427 15.18 17.35 -10.81
C LEU A 427 15.66 18.46 -11.76
N ALA A 428 16.44 19.43 -11.27
CA ALA A 428 17.02 20.49 -12.09
C ALA A 428 18.13 19.95 -12.98
N ALA A 429 18.93 18.97 -12.54
CA ALA A 429 19.94 18.30 -13.33
C ALA A 429 19.29 17.47 -14.44
N ARG A 430 18.22 16.72 -14.14
CA ARG A 430 17.41 16.01 -15.14
C ARG A 430 16.69 16.97 -16.08
N LYS A 431 16.08 18.06 -15.58
CA LYS A 431 15.53 19.14 -16.42
C LYS A 431 16.60 19.81 -17.31
N LYS A 432 17.82 20.01 -16.79
CA LYS A 432 18.97 20.50 -17.58
C LYS A 432 19.38 19.49 -18.64
N LYS A 433 19.41 18.19 -18.33
CA LYS A 433 19.69 17.12 -19.29
C LYS A 433 18.65 17.13 -20.43
N VAL A 434 17.36 17.12 -20.10
CA VAL A 434 16.23 17.20 -21.05
C VAL A 434 16.30 18.46 -21.93
N SER A 435 16.68 19.61 -21.37
CA SER A 435 16.79 20.87 -22.12
C SER A 435 18.11 21.04 -22.90
N SER A 436 19.19 20.34 -22.52
CA SER A 436 20.52 20.43 -23.13
C SER A 436 20.64 19.75 -24.50
N THR A 437 19.69 18.87 -24.87
CA THR A 437 19.61 18.23 -26.20
C THR A 437 19.45 19.24 -27.34
N LYS A 438 19.18 20.52 -27.05
CA LYS A 438 19.14 21.63 -28.02
C LYS A 438 20.47 22.04 -28.66
N ARG A 439 21.63 21.47 -28.28
CA ARG A 439 22.95 22.00 -28.69
C ARG A 439 23.80 21.13 -29.63
N HIS A 440 23.24 20.10 -30.27
CA HIS A 440 23.91 19.43 -31.38
C HIS A 440 23.05 19.32 -32.62
#